data_AF-A0A174UW48-F1
#
_entry.id   AF-A0A174UW48-F1
#
_cell.length_a   1.000
_cell.length_b   1.000
_cell.length_c   1.000
_cell.angle_alpha   90.00
_cell.angle_beta   90.00
_cell.angle_gamma   90.00
#
_symmetry.space_group_name_H-M   'P 1'
#
loop_
_entity.id
_entity.type
_entity.pdbx_description
1 polymer ?
#
loop_
_entity_poly.entity_id
_entity_poly.type
_entity_poly.pdbx_seq_one_letter_code
_entity_poly.pdbx_strand_id
1 'polypeptide(L)' 'MIELIAENQEVKVYRHNTVGGRINVYQFKNGELSFSAEKTSILNRFEKTHVYEMICKVLTHKI' A
#
# COMPACT_ATOMS: atom_id res chain seq x y z
N MET A 1 -6.88 -7.57 -4.35
CA MET A 1 -6.43 -8.21 -3.08
C MET A 1 -5.08 -7.63 -2.69
N ILE A 2 -4.84 -7.42 -1.41
CA ILE A 2 -3.58 -6.91 -0.84
C ILE A 2 -3.05 -7.97 0.12
N GLU A 3 -1.75 -8.28 0.05
CA GLU A 3 -1.13 -9.40 0.76
C GLU A 3 -0.02 -8.88 1.68
N LEU A 4 0.03 -9.33 2.94
CA LEU A 4 1.17 -9.06 3.82
C LEU A 4 2.38 -9.90 3.33
N ILE A 5 3.50 -9.25 3.03
CA ILE A 5 4.70 -9.92 2.49
C ILE A 5 5.91 -9.84 3.44
N ALA A 6 5.92 -8.88 4.36
CA ALA A 6 6.93 -8.77 5.40
C ALA A 6 6.38 -7.97 6.59
N GLU A 7 6.88 -8.24 7.78
CA GLU A 7 6.52 -7.53 9.01
C GLU A 7 7.72 -7.49 9.95
N ASN A 8 7.91 -6.35 10.59
CA ASN A 8 8.78 -6.22 11.76
C ASN A 8 8.09 -5.32 12.82
N GLN A 9 8.82 -4.95 13.88
CA GLN A 9 8.27 -4.16 14.98
C GLN A 9 7.85 -2.73 14.61
N GLU A 10 8.34 -2.20 13.50
CA GLU A 10 8.10 -0.81 13.08
C GLU A 10 7.21 -0.68 11.86
N VAL A 11 7.28 -1.63 10.94
CA VAL A 11 6.62 -1.58 9.64
C VAL A 11 6.06 -2.93 9.20
N LYS A 12 4.83 -2.90 8.68
CA LYS A 12 4.21 -3.98 7.93
C LYS A 12 4.26 -3.62 6.46
N VAL A 13 4.73 -4.54 5.63
CA VAL A 13 4.82 -4.35 4.19
C VAL A 13 3.80 -5.25 3.51
N TYR A 14 2.91 -4.61 2.77
CA TYR A 14 1.92 -5.28 1.96
C TYR A 14 2.20 -5.10 0.48
N ARG A 15 1.68 -6.00 -0.35
CA ARG A 15 1.78 -5.93 -1.81
C ARG A 15 0.40 -6.00 -2.44
N HIS A 16 0.18 -5.14 -3.42
CA HIS A 16 -0.99 -5.14 -4.29
C HIS A 16 -0.57 -5.18 -5.76
N ASN A 17 -1.06 -6.17 -6.50
CA ASN A 17 -0.88 -6.22 -7.95
C ASN A 17 -1.90 -5.29 -8.62
N THR A 18 -1.43 -4.35 -9.43
CA THR A 18 -2.26 -3.43 -10.21
C THR A 18 -2.00 -3.59 -11.71
N VAL A 19 -2.80 -2.94 -12.54
CA VAL A 19 -2.57 -2.94 -13.99
C VAL A 19 -1.24 -2.22 -14.28
N GLY A 20 -0.30 -2.95 -14.86
CA GLY A 20 1.01 -2.42 -15.24
C GLY A 20 2.08 -2.47 -14.15
N GLY A 21 1.83 -3.10 -12.99
CA GLY A 21 2.89 -3.39 -12.02
C GLY A 21 2.41 -3.74 -10.61
N ARG A 22 3.27 -3.46 -9.64
CA ARG A 22 3.05 -3.76 -8.22
C ARG A 22 3.14 -2.49 -7.39
N ILE A 23 2.28 -2.40 -6.39
CA ILE A 23 2.35 -1.41 -5.32
C ILE A 23 2.79 -2.11 -4.05
N ASN A 24 3.84 -1.61 -3.41
CA ASN A 24 4.15 -1.94 -2.03
C ASN A 24 3.54 -0.87 -1.13
N VAL A 25 2.92 -1.30 -0.04
CA VAL A 25 2.32 -0.44 0.97
C VAL A 25 3.03 -0.69 2.28
N TYR A 26 3.60 0.36 2.85
CA TYR A 26 4.30 0.35 4.12
C TYR A 26 3.36 0.94 5.16
N GLN A 27 2.94 0.14 6.13
CA GLN A 27 2.16 0.59 7.26
C GLN A 27 3.08 0.67 8.47
N PHE A 28 3.34 1.89 8.93
CA PHE A 28 4.15 2.13 10.11
C PHE A 28 3.31 1.99 11.39
N LYS A 29 3.98 1.71 12.52
CA LYS A 29 3.32 1.54 13.83
C LYS A 29 2.49 2.74 14.29
N ASN A 30 2.82 3.95 13.80
CA ASN A 30 2.11 5.20 14.09
C ASN A 30 0.84 5.38 13.22
N GLY A 31 0.57 4.42 12.31
CA GLY A 31 -0.55 4.45 11.38
C GLY A 31 -0.31 5.20 10.08
N GLU A 32 0.88 5.74 9.88
CA GLU A 32 1.29 6.31 8.61
C GLU A 32 1.36 5.24 7.53
N LEU A 33 0.92 5.60 6.33
CA LEU A 33 1.03 4.77 5.13
C LEU A 33 1.98 5.42 4.13
N SER A 34 2.92 4.64 3.62
CA SER A 34 3.75 5.01 2.46
C SER A 34 3.56 4.01 1.33
N PHE A 35 3.75 4.47 0.10
CA PHE A 35 3.49 3.68 -1.10
C PHE A 35 4.71 3.72 -2.03
N SER A 36 5.06 2.58 -2.62
CA SER A 36 6.11 2.51 -3.64
C SER A 36 5.69 1.63 -4.81
N ALA A 37 6.26 1.91 -5.97
CA ALA A 37 6.09 1.14 -7.19
C ALA A 37 7.39 1.17 -8.00
N GLU A 38 7.57 0.20 -8.91
CA GLU A 38 8.75 0.14 -9.79
C GLU A 38 8.87 1.37 -10.70
N LYS A 39 7.75 2.06 -10.99
CA LYS A 39 7.72 3.29 -11.78
C LYS A 39 6.77 4.29 -11.16
N THR A 40 7.16 5.55 -11.13
CA THR A 40 6.33 6.67 -10.65
C THR A 40 5.00 6.76 -11.39
N SER A 41 4.95 6.44 -12.68
CA SER A 41 3.72 6.47 -13.47
C SER A 41 2.67 5.45 -13.00
N ILE A 42 3.09 4.33 -12.42
CA ILE A 42 2.18 3.32 -11.85
C ILE A 42 1.60 3.85 -10.55
N LEU A 43 2.44 4.42 -9.69
CA LEU A 43 2.01 5.02 -8.43
C LEU A 43 1.01 6.17 -8.66
N ASN A 44 1.34 7.11 -9.55
CA ASN A 44 0.46 8.25 -9.90
C ASN A 44 -0.91 7.82 -10.44
N ARG A 45 -0.98 6.68 -11.16
CA ARG A 45 -2.25 6.13 -11.64
C ARG A 45 -3.00 5.46 -10.50
N PHE A 46 -2.31 4.67 -9.69
CA PHE A 46 -2.88 3.96 -8.56
C PHE A 46 -3.53 4.89 -7.53
N GLU A 47 -2.88 6.00 -7.17
CA GLU A 47 -3.39 6.98 -6.21
C GLU A 47 -4.73 7.62 -6.63
N LYS A 48 -5.07 7.56 -7.91
CA LYS A 48 -6.33 8.09 -8.47
C LYS A 48 -7.45 7.04 -8.51
N THR A 49 -7.22 5.83 -8.00
CA THR A 49 -8.19 4.73 -8.05
C THR A 49 -8.95 4.59 -6.73
N HIS A 50 -10.18 4.08 -6.79
CA HIS A 50 -10.93 3.67 -5.59
C HIS A 50 -10.21 2.57 -4.78
N VAL A 51 -9.30 1.82 -5.40
CA VAL A 51 -8.51 0.80 -4.71
C VAL A 51 -7.53 1.44 -3.71
N TYR A 52 -6.92 2.58 -4.07
CA TYR A 52 -6.10 3.36 -3.15
C TYR A 52 -6.90 3.79 -1.91
N GLU A 53 -8.07 4.39 -2.12
CA GLU A 53 -8.96 4.81 -1.02
C GLU A 53 -9.36 3.64 -0.11
N MET A 54 -9.66 2.48 -0.71
CA MET A 54 -10.04 1.28 0.02
C MET A 54 -8.87 0.72 0.84
N ILE A 55 -7.66 0.67 0.27
CA ILE A 55 -6.46 0.23 0.98
C ILE A 55 -6.16 1.16 2.16
N CYS A 56 -6.20 2.48 1.94
CA CYS A 56 -6.02 3.46 3.01
C CYS A 56 -7.01 3.21 4.13
N LYS A 57 -8.31 3.10 3.84
CA LYS A 57 -9.35 2.83 4.86
C LYS A 57 -9.09 1.52 5.61
N VAL A 58 -8.84 0.42 4.90
CA VAL A 58 -8.68 -0.90 5.52
C VAL A 58 -7.44 -0.95 6.43
N LEU A 59 -6.35 -0.28 6.06
CA LEU A 59 -5.12 -0.32 6.84
C LEU A 59 -5.12 0.72 7.97
N THR A 60 -5.74 1.90 7.80
CA THR A 60 -5.79 2.91 8.87
C THR A 60 -6.80 2.59 9.97
N HIS A 61 -7.92 1.91 9.66
CA HIS A 61 -8.94 1.56 10.66
C HIS A 61 -8.61 0.28 11.45
N LYS A 62 -7.49 -0.39 11.15
CA LYS A 62 -7.04 -1.61 11.85
C LYS A 62 -6.13 -1.34 13.04
N ILE A 63 -6.02 -0.08 13.46
CA ILE A 63 -5.18 0.38 14.58
C ILE A 63 -6.06 0.64 15.81
#